data_AF-A0A960JRA5-F1
#
_entry.id   AF-A0A960JRA5-F1
#
_cell.length_a   1.000
_cell.length_b   1.000
_cell.length_c   1.000
_cell.angle_alpha   90.00
_cell.angle_beta   90.00
_cell.angle_gamma   90.00
#
_symmetry.space_group_name_H-M   'P 1'
#
loop_
_entity.id
_entity.type
_entity.pdbx_description
1 polymer ?
#
loop_
_entity_poly.entity_id
_entity_poly.type
_entity_poly.pdbx_seq_one_letter_code
_entity_poly.pdbx_strand_id
1 'polypeptide(L)'
;MARSPQTLSVDDRRTVASWAADVAEYVLAIYEDAVPGDARVRDVIEQARAFADGDLEVGDAVGRRGGDAGSAAREAPTPAAKAAAYAAEQAGAVAHMGAHALGAAGYAAKAMRLDGR
;
A
#
# COMPACT_ATOMS: atom_id res chain seq x y z
N MET A 1 -2.19 -19.70 -23.05
CA MET A 1 -1.88 -20.00 -21.64
C MET A 1 -2.90 -19.29 -20.77
N ALA A 2 -3.52 -19.97 -19.80
CA ALA A 2 -4.36 -19.28 -18.83
C ALA A 2 -3.50 -18.28 -18.07
N ARG A 3 -3.96 -17.03 -17.96
CA ARG A 3 -3.31 -16.06 -17.08
C ARG A 3 -3.33 -16.63 -15.66
N SER A 4 -2.20 -16.53 -14.96
CA SER A 4 -2.14 -16.90 -13.55
C SER A 4 -3.25 -16.17 -12.80
N PRO A 5 -3.89 -16.77 -11.78
CA PRO A 5 -4.87 -16.06 -10.95
C PRO A 5 -4.28 -14.83 -10.24
N GLN A 6 -2.94 -14.72 -10.19
CA GLN A 6 -2.23 -13.54 -9.71
C GLN A 6 -2.18 -12.41 -10.77
N THR A 7 -2.36 -12.75 -12.04
CA THR A 7 -2.47 -11.82 -13.17
C THR A 7 -3.93 -11.45 -13.39
N LEU A 8 -4.48 -10.71 -12.42
CA LEU A 8 -5.78 -10.05 -12.52
C LEU A 8 -5.84 -9.13 -13.75
N SER A 9 -7.05 -8.87 -14.26
CA SER A 9 -7.26 -7.83 -15.28
C SER A 9 -6.90 -6.44 -14.73
N VAL A 10 -6.80 -5.42 -15.60
CA VAL A 10 -6.59 -4.04 -15.11
C VAL A 10 -7.76 -3.61 -14.22
N ASP A 11 -8.99 -3.88 -14.64
CA ASP A 11 -10.21 -3.51 -13.91
C ASP A 11 -10.31 -4.23 -12.56
N ASP A 12 -9.95 -5.52 -12.51
CA ASP A 12 -9.89 -6.26 -11.25
C ASP A 12 -8.79 -5.69 -10.34
N ARG A 13 -7.62 -5.34 -10.89
CA ARG A 13 -6.54 -4.69 -10.11
C ARG A 13 -6.97 -3.33 -9.58
N ARG A 14 -7.74 -2.54 -10.33
CA ARG A 14 -8.31 -1.28 -9.86
C ARG A 14 -9.26 -1.50 -8.68
N THR A 15 -10.15 -2.49 -8.80
CA THR A 15 -11.07 -2.87 -7.72
C THR A 15 -10.31 -3.24 -6.44
N VAL A 16 -9.31 -4.12 -6.54
CA VAL A 16 -8.53 -4.52 -5.35
C VAL A 16 -7.55 -3.45 -4.87
N ALA A 17 -7.17 -2.47 -5.71
CA ALA A 17 -6.35 -1.34 -5.31
C ALA A 17 -7.13 -0.37 -4.41
N SER A 18 -8.40 -0.09 -4.73
CA SER A 18 -9.28 0.70 -3.84
C SER A 18 -9.36 0.08 -2.46
N TRP A 19 -9.64 -1.23 -2.40
CA TRP A 19 -9.70 -1.95 -1.13
C TRP A 19 -8.36 -1.95 -0.38
N ALA A 20 -7.24 -2.15 -1.09
CA ALA A 20 -5.91 -2.12 -0.47
C ALA A 20 -5.55 -0.72 0.06
N ALA A 21 -6.00 0.35 -0.61
CA ALA A 21 -5.84 1.72 -0.14
C ALA A 21 -6.63 1.95 1.17
N ASP A 22 -7.89 1.51 1.25
CA ASP A 22 -8.69 1.61 2.48
C ASP A 22 -8.03 0.84 3.65
N VAL A 23 -7.49 -0.34 3.36
CA VAL A 23 -6.74 -1.15 4.34
C VAL A 23 -5.47 -0.45 4.84
N ALA A 24 -4.70 0.16 3.94
CA ALA A 24 -3.49 0.88 4.32
C ALA A 24 -3.81 2.18 5.07
N GLU A 25 -4.87 2.89 4.66
CA GLU A 25 -5.34 4.11 5.34
C GLU A 25 -5.78 3.83 6.77
N TYR A 26 -6.42 2.68 7.03
CA TYR A 26 -6.83 2.28 8.37
C TYR A 26 -5.67 2.27 9.40
N VAL A 27 -4.46 1.94 8.95
CA VAL A 27 -3.25 1.90 9.81
C VAL A 27 -2.33 3.11 9.62
N LEU A 28 -2.69 4.07 8.76
CA LEU A 28 -1.86 5.25 8.46
C LEU A 28 -1.53 6.07 9.70
N ALA A 29 -2.51 6.26 10.60
CA ALA A 29 -2.31 7.00 11.85
C ALA A 29 -1.16 6.44 12.70
N ILE A 30 -0.94 5.11 12.70
CA ILE A 30 0.18 4.48 13.44
C ILE A 30 1.53 4.99 12.92
N TYR A 31 1.65 5.22 11.60
CA TYR A 31 2.86 5.78 11.02
C TYR A 31 2.98 7.28 11.30
N GLU A 32 1.91 8.04 11.09
CA GLU A 32 1.91 9.50 11.24
C GLU A 32 2.15 9.96 12.69
N ASP A 33 1.65 9.21 13.67
CA ASP A 33 1.92 9.46 15.08
C ASP A 33 3.40 9.24 15.42
N ALA A 34 4.05 8.27 14.77
CA ALA A 34 5.45 7.92 15.00
C ALA A 34 6.43 8.80 14.22
N VAL A 35 6.03 9.30 13.05
CA VAL A 35 6.84 10.16 12.17
C VAL A 35 6.03 11.38 11.70
N PRO A 36 5.74 12.35 12.59
CA PRO A 36 4.91 13.49 12.25
C PRO A 36 5.48 14.31 11.09
N GLY A 37 4.65 14.63 10.10
CA GLY A 37 5.00 15.48 8.95
C GLY A 37 5.66 14.74 7.78
N ASP A 38 5.92 13.43 7.89
CA ASP A 38 6.37 12.62 6.76
C ASP A 38 5.18 12.12 5.92
N ALA A 39 4.97 12.74 4.76
CA ALA A 39 3.85 12.45 3.87
C ALA A 39 4.05 11.19 2.99
N ARG A 40 5.26 10.61 2.92
CA ARG A 40 5.61 9.55 1.96
C ARG A 40 4.67 8.35 1.99
N VAL A 41 4.19 7.96 3.18
CA VAL A 41 3.27 6.81 3.33
C VAL A 41 1.87 7.16 2.84
N ARG A 42 1.37 8.36 3.16
CA ARG A 42 0.08 8.88 2.69
C ARG A 42 0.07 9.03 1.16
N ASP A 43 1.14 9.57 0.59
CA ASP A 43 1.27 9.79 -0.86
C ASP A 43 1.17 8.46 -1.65
N VAL A 44 1.71 7.37 -1.11
CA VAL A 44 1.59 6.05 -1.75
C VAL A 44 0.17 5.48 -1.65
N ILE A 45 -0.56 5.78 -0.58
CA ILE A 45 -1.99 5.41 -0.47
C ILE A 45 -2.79 6.18 -1.52
N GLU A 46 -2.56 7.48 -1.66
CA GLU A 46 -3.21 8.31 -2.69
C GLU A 46 -2.85 7.85 -4.11
N GLN A 47 -1.62 7.39 -4.33
CA GLN A 47 -1.23 6.77 -5.59
C GLN A 47 -2.05 5.50 -5.88
N ALA A 48 -2.29 4.66 -4.86
CA ALA A 48 -3.12 3.47 -5.01
C ALA A 48 -4.57 3.83 -5.34
N ARG A 49 -5.11 4.90 -4.73
CA ARG A 49 -6.44 5.44 -5.05
C ARG A 49 -6.50 5.97 -6.49
N ALA A 50 -5.54 6.80 -6.89
CA ALA A 50 -5.47 7.32 -8.26
C ALA A 50 -5.40 6.20 -9.33
N PHE A 51 -4.67 5.11 -9.03
CA PHE A 51 -4.69 3.94 -9.92
C PHE A 51 -6.07 3.27 -9.97
N ALA A 52 -6.72 3.09 -8.80
CA ALA A 52 -8.04 2.50 -8.69
C ALA A 52 -9.11 3.29 -9.46
N ASP A 53 -9.06 4.63 -9.36
CA ASP A 53 -10.00 5.54 -10.04
C ASP A 53 -9.72 5.67 -11.54
N GLY A 54 -8.54 5.24 -11.99
CA GLY A 54 -8.11 5.29 -13.37
C GLY A 54 -7.41 6.58 -13.77
N ASP A 55 -7.14 7.46 -12.81
CA ASP A 55 -6.38 8.71 -12.98
C ASP A 55 -4.87 8.48 -13.14
N LEU A 56 -4.38 7.31 -12.73
CA LEU A 56 -2.99 6.89 -12.92
C LEU A 56 -2.90 5.63 -13.79
N GLU A 57 -2.18 5.74 -14.90
CA GLU A 57 -1.97 4.62 -15.81
C GLU A 57 -1.09 3.52 -15.21
N VAL A 58 -1.30 2.28 -15.66
CA VAL A 58 -0.58 1.09 -15.13
C VAL A 58 0.94 1.29 -15.18
N GLY A 59 1.46 1.83 -16.29
CA GLY A 59 2.90 2.05 -16.47
C GLY A 59 3.48 3.01 -15.44
N ASP A 60 2.80 4.13 -15.20
CA ASP A 60 3.24 5.15 -14.24
C ASP A 60 3.11 4.65 -12.80
N ALA A 61 2.00 4.00 -12.46
CA ALA A 61 1.80 3.40 -11.15
C ALA A 61 2.87 2.34 -10.85
N VAL A 62 3.20 1.50 -11.82
CA VAL A 62 4.27 0.51 -11.72
C VAL A 62 5.62 1.20 -11.61
N GLY A 63 5.89 2.26 -12.37
CA GLY A 63 7.16 3.00 -12.32
C GLY A 63 7.45 3.62 -10.94
N ARG A 64 6.40 4.03 -10.22
CA ARG A 64 6.49 4.65 -8.89
C ARG A 64 6.51 3.63 -7.73
N ARG A 65 6.30 2.33 -7.99
CA ARG A 65 6.19 1.31 -6.94
C ARG A 65 7.46 1.16 -6.10
N GLY A 66 7.29 0.96 -4.78
CA GLY A 66 8.36 0.55 -3.85
C GLY A 66 9.31 1.64 -3.33
N GLY A 67 9.21 2.88 -3.83
CA GLY A 67 10.13 3.96 -3.48
C GLY A 67 9.88 4.56 -2.10
N ASP A 68 8.87 5.42 -2.02
CA ASP A 68 8.72 6.34 -0.89
C ASP A 68 8.24 5.65 0.38
N ALA A 69 7.19 4.82 0.30
CA ALA A 69 6.72 4.03 1.43
C ALA A 69 7.73 2.97 1.89
N GLY A 70 8.50 2.36 0.97
CA GLY A 70 9.52 1.36 1.32
C GLY A 70 10.73 1.96 2.03
N SER A 71 11.12 3.17 1.65
CA SER A 71 12.17 3.94 2.34
C SER A 71 11.69 4.42 3.71
N ALA A 72 10.49 4.99 3.77
CA ALA A 72 9.80 5.34 5.01
C ALA A 72 9.67 4.16 5.98
N ALA A 73 9.34 2.97 5.48
CA ALA A 73 9.25 1.76 6.29
C ALA A 73 10.60 1.37 6.91
N ARG A 74 11.71 1.50 6.17
CA ARG A 74 13.05 1.18 6.66
C ARG A 74 13.51 2.15 7.74
N GLU A 75 13.13 3.41 7.63
CA GLU A 75 13.47 4.52 8.54
C GLU A 75 12.53 4.61 9.76
N ALA A 76 11.36 3.96 9.72
CA ALA A 76 10.35 4.06 10.76
C ALA A 76 10.90 3.67 12.16
N PRO A 77 10.59 4.46 13.21
CA PRO A 77 11.19 4.32 14.54
C PRO A 77 10.61 3.17 15.36
N THR A 78 9.42 2.65 14.98
CA THR A 78 8.76 1.54 15.68
C THR A 78 8.43 0.40 14.73
N PRO A 79 8.37 -0.86 15.22
CA PRO A 79 7.90 -1.99 14.42
C PRO A 79 6.47 -1.82 13.87
N ALA A 80 5.59 -1.14 14.64
CA ALA A 80 4.22 -0.88 14.23
C ALA A 80 4.17 0.12 13.06
N ALA A 81 4.90 1.23 13.15
CA ALA A 81 5.02 2.22 12.06
C ALA A 81 5.66 1.60 10.82
N LYS A 82 6.72 0.78 10.97
CA LYS A 82 7.32 0.02 9.87
C LYS A 82 6.29 -0.88 9.17
N ALA A 83 5.46 -1.58 9.93
CA ALA A 83 4.41 -2.43 9.36
C ALA A 83 3.32 -1.61 8.65
N ALA A 84 2.90 -0.47 9.20
CA ALA A 84 1.94 0.43 8.56
C ALA A 84 2.47 0.98 7.22
N ALA A 85 3.74 1.40 7.18
CA ALA A 85 4.39 1.84 5.94
C ALA A 85 4.48 0.71 4.90
N TYR A 86 4.77 -0.53 5.31
CA TYR A 86 4.72 -1.68 4.41
C TYR A 86 3.30 -2.01 3.91
N ALA A 87 2.25 -1.73 4.69
CA ALA A 87 0.88 -1.88 4.19
C ALA A 87 0.61 -0.92 3.02
N ALA A 88 1.05 0.34 3.13
CA ALA A 88 0.96 1.32 2.04
C ALA A 88 1.83 0.92 0.83
N GLU A 89 3.08 0.49 1.03
CA GLU A 89 3.94 0.01 -0.06
C GLU A 89 3.26 -1.10 -0.87
N GLN A 90 2.63 -2.05 -0.18
CA GLN A 90 1.87 -3.12 -0.81
C GLN A 90 0.64 -2.60 -1.55
N ALA A 91 -0.11 -1.64 -0.99
CA ALA A 91 -1.24 -1.03 -1.69
C ALA A 91 -0.80 -0.38 -3.03
N GLY A 92 0.28 0.41 -3.02
CA GLY A 92 0.84 1.02 -4.23
C GLY A 92 1.34 0.00 -5.27
N ALA A 93 1.74 -1.19 -4.83
CA ALA A 93 2.21 -2.26 -5.70
C ALA A 93 1.08 -3.08 -6.38
N VAL A 94 -0.19 -2.86 -6.03
CA VAL A 94 -1.32 -3.56 -6.66
C VAL A 94 -1.40 -3.32 -8.18
N ALA A 95 -1.01 -2.13 -8.63
CA ALA A 95 -0.93 -1.80 -10.07
C ALA A 95 0.07 -2.68 -10.83
N HIS A 96 1.03 -3.30 -10.13
CA HIS A 96 1.90 -4.33 -10.70
C HIS A 96 1.21 -5.70 -10.67
N MET A 97 0.72 -6.14 -9.51
CA MET A 97 0.12 -7.46 -9.34
C MET A 97 -0.95 -7.46 -8.23
N GLY A 98 -2.12 -8.05 -8.51
CA GLY A 98 -3.24 -8.08 -7.56
C GLY A 98 -2.93 -8.75 -6.21
N ALA A 99 -1.98 -9.69 -6.18
CA ALA A 99 -1.55 -10.37 -4.96
C ALA A 99 -1.02 -9.41 -3.88
N HIS A 100 -0.55 -8.21 -4.24
CA HIS A 100 -0.08 -7.23 -3.27
C HIS A 100 -1.19 -6.73 -2.33
N ALA A 101 -2.47 -6.79 -2.74
CA ALA A 101 -3.59 -6.40 -1.90
C ALA A 101 -3.68 -7.26 -0.62
N LEU A 102 -3.44 -8.57 -0.73
CA LEU A 102 -3.35 -9.45 0.44
C LEU A 102 -2.15 -9.10 1.34
N GLY A 103 -1.04 -8.66 0.74
CA GLY A 103 0.10 -8.16 1.50
C GLY A 103 -0.22 -6.88 2.27
N ALA A 104 -1.00 -5.96 1.69
CA ALA A 104 -1.45 -4.75 2.39
C ALA A 104 -2.25 -5.12 3.66
N ALA A 105 -3.21 -6.04 3.54
CA ALA A 105 -3.98 -6.54 4.68
C ALA A 105 -3.12 -7.26 5.72
N GLY A 106 -2.17 -8.10 5.28
CA GLY A 106 -1.26 -8.80 6.19
C GLY A 106 -0.39 -7.84 7.01
N TYR A 107 0.14 -6.79 6.38
CA TYR A 107 0.93 -5.78 7.08
C TYR A 107 0.09 -4.85 7.95
N ALA A 108 -1.12 -4.50 7.54
CA ALA A 108 -2.05 -3.72 8.37
C ALA A 108 -2.41 -4.49 9.66
N ALA A 109 -2.76 -5.77 9.55
CA ALA A 109 -3.01 -6.63 10.70
C ALA A 109 -1.78 -6.74 11.63
N LYS A 110 -0.58 -6.83 11.04
CA LYS A 110 0.68 -6.81 11.80
C LYS A 110 0.89 -5.47 12.52
N ALA A 111 0.59 -4.35 11.88
CA ALA A 111 0.72 -3.02 12.46
C ALA A 111 -0.18 -2.86 13.69
N MET A 112 -1.47 -3.19 13.57
CA MET A 112 -2.43 -3.14 14.69
C MET A 112 -1.97 -3.97 15.89
N ARG A 113 -1.56 -5.22 15.64
CA ARG A 113 -1.04 -6.11 16.67
C ARG A 113 0.17 -5.52 17.39
N LEU A 114 1.05 -4.83 16.68
CA LEU A 114 2.27 -4.22 17.23
C LEU A 114 2.00 -2.90 17.96
N ASP A 115 0.97 -2.16 17.53
CA ASP A 115 0.51 -0.92 18.18
C ASP A 115 -0.28 -1.19 19.47
N GLY A 116 -0.87 -2.39 19.59
CA GLY A 116 -1.69 -2.78 20.73
C GLY A 116 -3.19 -2.53 20.53
N ARG A 117 -3.63 -2.42 19.27
CA ARG A 117 -5.05 -2.34 18.86
C ARG A 117 -5.60 -3.71 18.47
#